data_AF-A0ABC8RKQ5-F1
#
_entry.id   AF-A0ABC8RKQ5-F1
#
_cell.length_a   1.000
_cell.length_b   1.000
_cell.length_c   1.000
_cell.angle_alpha   90.00
_cell.angle_beta   90.00
_cell.angle_gamma   90.00
#
_symmetry.space_group_name_H-M   'P 1'
#
loop_
_entity.id
_entity.type
_entity.pdbx_description
1 polymer ?
#
loop_
_entity_poly.entity_id
_entity_poly.type
_entity_poly.pdbx_seq_one_letter_code
_entity_poly.pdbx_strand_id
1 'polypeptide(L)'
;MERRLIMSDFGFLLAYVTLLLSVSLEASGGPSEIKTGTAFFIFGDSSVDSGNNNYIDTIPENRGNYKPYAQNGFFKEPTGRFSDGRIIVDYIAEYANLPLIPPFLQPSAEYVNGVNFASGGAGVLSTTNQGQAIDLKTQLKHFEEVQNSLTKKLGDAETKELLSEAVYFISIGSNDYMGGYLGNPRMQEQHPPEEYVGMIIGNLTQAIQELYEKGGRKFGFLSLSPLGCLPALRALNTKSNVGSCFEEASTLALAHNNALKAVLTRIEHLFMGFKYSNSYFYNWLDDRINNPTKFGFKDGVNACCGTGPYGGIFSCGGTKKVREYQLCDNADDYVWWDSFHPTERIHEQFAKALWDGPPSYVAPYNLKDLFLTINKEKLTIGDIVDNPENEQTFYESL
;
A
#
# COMPACT_ATOMS: atom_id res chain seq x y z
N MET A 1 1.72 75.88 65.08
CA MET A 1 0.29 75.47 65.11
C MET A 1 0.26 74.01 64.71
N GLU A 2 0.41 73.13 65.71
CA GLU A 2 -0.69 72.28 66.24
C GLU A 2 -1.12 71.21 65.23
N ARG A 3 -1.16 69.90 65.50
CA ARG A 3 -0.87 69.04 66.67
C ARG A 3 -0.82 67.59 66.13
N ARG A 4 0.14 66.78 66.63
CA ARG A 4 0.07 65.40 67.18
C ARG A 4 -0.83 64.34 66.46
N LEU A 5 -0.48 63.06 66.32
CA LEU A 5 0.02 62.05 67.28
C LEU A 5 0.63 60.86 66.47
N ILE A 6 1.82 60.32 66.77
CA ILE A 6 2.15 59.22 67.74
C ILE A 6 1.61 57.86 67.20
N MET A 7 2.39 56.82 66.86
CA MET A 7 3.19 55.83 67.63
C MET A 7 3.41 54.64 66.66
N SER A 8 4.28 53.63 66.78
CA SER A 8 5.30 53.16 67.74
C SER A 8 6.15 52.14 66.94
N ASP A 9 7.47 52.22 66.93
CA ASP A 9 8.42 51.50 67.80
C ASP A 9 8.78 50.06 67.38
N PHE A 10 10.11 49.90 67.19
CA PHE A 10 11.00 48.81 67.64
C PHE A 10 10.59 47.36 67.33
N GLY A 11 11.43 46.46 66.82
CA GLY A 11 12.89 46.40 66.78
C GLY A 11 13.29 44.95 66.43
N PHE A 12 14.52 44.80 65.96
CA PHE A 12 15.25 43.56 65.66
C PHE A 12 14.86 42.29 66.45
N LEU A 13 14.77 41.14 65.77
CA LEU A 13 15.35 39.88 66.29
C LEU A 13 15.55 38.79 65.22
N LEU A 14 16.78 38.27 65.23
CA LEU A 14 17.36 36.99 64.77
C LEU A 14 16.48 35.83 64.23
N ALA A 15 16.97 35.29 63.10
CA ALA A 15 17.46 33.91 62.90
C ALA A 15 16.51 32.69 62.80
N TYR A 16 16.81 31.88 61.77
CA TYR A 16 16.42 30.49 61.47
C TYR A 16 14.97 30.24 61.03
N VAL A 17 14.81 29.67 59.81
CA VAL A 17 14.21 28.35 59.57
C VAL A 17 14.21 28.04 58.05
N THR A 18 14.96 26.98 57.72
CA THR A 18 14.77 26.00 56.61
C THR A 18 14.89 26.40 55.13
N LEU A 19 15.99 25.94 54.53
CA LEU A 19 16.03 25.01 53.39
C LEU A 19 14.73 24.89 52.57
N LEU A 20 14.60 25.68 51.50
CA LEU A 20 13.72 25.38 50.37
C LEU A 20 14.60 25.18 49.13
N LEU A 21 14.89 23.90 48.92
CA LEU A 21 15.01 23.19 47.65
C LEU A 21 15.11 24.08 46.41
N SER A 22 16.31 24.03 45.81
CA SER A 22 16.55 24.12 44.38
C SER A 22 15.47 23.38 43.59
N VAL A 23 14.56 24.15 42.99
CA VAL A 23 13.84 23.72 41.79
C VAL A 23 14.22 24.72 40.72
N SER A 24 15.28 24.37 40.00
CA SER A 24 15.49 24.86 38.66
C SER A 24 14.23 24.51 37.87
N LEU A 25 13.47 25.52 37.46
CA LEU A 25 12.43 25.33 36.45
C LEU A 25 13.18 25.07 35.13
N GLU A 26 13.56 23.81 34.90
CA GLU A 26 13.76 23.31 33.55
C GLU A 26 12.40 23.31 32.89
N ALA A 27 12.09 24.40 32.19
CA ALA A 27 11.07 24.40 31.16
C ALA A 27 11.60 23.56 29.99
N SER A 28 11.63 22.23 30.15
CA SER A 28 11.77 21.27 29.05
C SER A 28 10.42 21.11 28.36
N GLY A 29 9.95 22.21 27.78
CA GLY A 29 8.86 22.27 26.83
C GLY A 29 9.38 22.83 25.53
N GLY A 30 10.42 22.19 24.96
CA GLY A 30 10.71 22.35 23.53
C GLY A 30 9.46 21.97 22.74
N PRO A 31 9.29 22.46 21.49
CA PRO A 31 8.25 21.92 20.64
C PRO A 31 8.46 20.42 20.60
N SER A 32 7.41 19.65 20.93
CA SER A 32 7.38 18.21 20.63
C SER A 32 8.00 18.06 19.25
N GLU A 33 9.14 17.39 19.18
CA GLU A 33 9.67 16.94 17.90
C GLU A 33 8.50 16.31 17.15
N ILE A 34 8.34 16.74 15.91
CA ILE A 34 7.33 16.22 14.99
C ILE A 34 7.42 14.70 15.10
N LYS A 35 6.37 14.05 15.62
CA LYS A 35 6.25 12.59 15.47
C LYS A 35 6.39 12.33 13.98
N THR A 36 7.54 11.80 13.57
CA THR A 36 7.78 11.31 12.22
C THR A 36 6.62 10.36 11.91
N GLY A 37 5.97 10.57 10.77
CA GLY A 37 4.78 9.80 10.40
C GLY A 37 5.02 8.30 10.48
N THR A 38 3.96 7.53 10.68
CA THR A 38 4.02 6.06 10.66
C THR A 38 4.75 5.55 9.42
N ALA A 39 5.86 4.83 9.62
CA ALA A 39 6.69 4.30 8.54
C ALA A 39 5.86 3.40 7.59
N PHE A 40 6.16 3.46 6.29
CA PHE A 40 5.40 2.76 5.26
C PHE A 40 6.28 1.79 4.45
N PHE A 41 6.15 0.49 4.75
CA PHE A 41 6.89 -0.57 4.05
C PHE A 41 6.01 -1.21 2.98
N ILE A 42 6.51 -1.29 1.75
CA ILE A 42 5.72 -1.74 0.59
C ILE A 42 6.37 -2.98 -0.01
N PHE A 43 5.59 -4.03 -0.25
CA PHE A 43 6.00 -5.27 -0.89
C PHE A 43 5.08 -5.52 -2.07
N GLY A 44 5.63 -6.03 -3.17
CA GLY A 44 4.76 -6.30 -4.30
C GLY A 44 5.41 -6.48 -5.66
N ASP A 45 4.57 -6.32 -6.68
CA ASP A 45 4.94 -6.34 -8.08
C ASP A 45 4.90 -4.94 -8.73
N SER A 46 4.77 -4.88 -10.06
CA SER A 46 4.70 -3.64 -10.83
C SER A 46 3.55 -2.71 -10.42
N SER A 47 2.49 -3.24 -9.81
CA SER A 47 1.36 -2.44 -9.31
C SER A 47 1.73 -1.44 -8.21
N VAL A 48 2.85 -1.68 -7.53
CA VAL A 48 3.34 -0.87 -6.42
C VAL A 48 4.85 -0.57 -6.50
N ASP A 49 5.54 -0.92 -7.59
CA ASP A 49 6.98 -0.68 -7.77
C ASP A 49 7.29 0.80 -8.05
N SER A 50 8.14 1.40 -7.21
CA SER A 50 8.60 2.78 -7.34
C SER A 50 9.94 2.94 -8.07
N GLY A 51 10.53 1.84 -8.57
CA GLY A 51 11.72 1.83 -9.43
C GLY A 51 12.83 0.85 -9.05
N ASN A 52 12.59 -0.21 -8.28
CA ASN A 52 13.65 -1.20 -7.98
C ASN A 52 14.20 -1.85 -9.25
N ASN A 53 13.34 -2.06 -10.25
CA ASN A 53 13.73 -2.68 -11.52
C ASN A 53 14.73 -1.87 -12.37
N ASN A 54 15.00 -0.63 -11.96
CA ASN A 54 16.05 0.21 -12.58
C ASN A 54 17.46 -0.26 -12.21
N TYR A 55 17.59 -1.00 -11.10
CA TYR A 55 18.88 -1.34 -10.48
C TYR A 55 19.25 -2.81 -10.60
N ILE A 56 18.43 -3.62 -11.29
CA ILE A 56 18.70 -5.02 -11.56
C ILE A 56 18.79 -5.31 -13.05
N ASP A 57 19.52 -6.36 -13.40
CA ASP A 57 19.52 -6.92 -14.75
C ASP A 57 18.20 -7.67 -14.98
N THR A 58 17.34 -7.09 -15.82
CA THR A 58 16.01 -7.62 -16.13
C THR A 58 15.63 -7.35 -17.58
N ILE A 59 14.51 -7.91 -18.02
CA ILE A 59 13.96 -7.70 -19.36
C ILE A 59 13.27 -6.31 -19.46
N PRO A 60 13.22 -5.70 -20.66
CA PRO A 60 12.58 -4.40 -20.86
C PRO A 60 11.11 -4.34 -20.40
N GLU A 61 10.39 -5.45 -20.46
CA GLU A 61 9.00 -5.58 -20.04
C GLU A 61 8.81 -5.37 -18.53
N ASN A 62 9.83 -5.66 -17.74
CA ASN A 62 9.83 -5.47 -16.29
C ASN A 62 10.40 -4.09 -15.90
N ARG A 63 10.44 -3.10 -16.80
CA ARG A 63 10.89 -1.74 -16.49
C ARG A 63 9.85 -0.70 -16.90
N GLY A 64 9.72 0.36 -16.11
CA GLY A 64 8.90 1.56 -16.38
C GLY A 64 9.71 2.86 -16.42
N ASN A 65 11.04 2.79 -16.60
CA ASN A 65 11.95 3.94 -16.58
C ASN A 65 12.27 4.51 -17.97
N TYR A 66 11.29 4.50 -18.87
CA TYR A 66 11.41 5.04 -20.21
C TYR A 66 10.10 5.69 -20.65
N LYS A 67 10.18 6.60 -21.62
CA LYS A 67 8.99 7.25 -22.18
C LYS A 67 8.12 6.22 -22.92
N PRO A 68 6.77 6.31 -22.83
CA PRO A 68 6.00 7.45 -22.32
C PRO A 68 5.55 7.35 -20.85
N TYR A 69 6.10 6.45 -20.02
CA TYR A 69 5.76 6.42 -18.58
C TYR A 69 6.09 7.77 -17.91
N ALA A 70 5.33 8.14 -16.88
CA ALA A 70 5.42 9.45 -16.21
C ALA A 70 5.12 10.69 -17.11
N GLN A 71 4.34 10.54 -18.19
CA GLN A 71 4.01 11.65 -19.09
C GLN A 71 3.08 12.73 -18.49
N ASN A 72 2.41 12.46 -17.36
CA ASN A 72 1.50 13.40 -16.71
C ASN A 72 2.18 14.70 -16.21
N GLY A 73 3.53 14.72 -16.16
CA GLY A 73 4.34 15.87 -15.75
C GLY A 73 4.59 15.98 -14.24
N PHE A 74 4.09 15.06 -13.42
CA PHE A 74 4.39 15.05 -11.98
C PHE A 74 5.87 14.73 -11.72
N PHE A 75 6.39 13.71 -12.39
CA PHE A 75 7.82 13.41 -12.40
C PHE A 75 8.49 14.05 -13.61
N LYS A 76 9.73 14.53 -13.42
CA LYS A 76 10.51 15.12 -14.52
C LYS A 76 10.89 14.10 -15.59
N GLU A 77 11.14 12.85 -15.17
CA GLU A 77 11.50 11.73 -16.04
C GLU A 77 10.86 10.45 -15.51
N PRO A 78 10.69 9.41 -16.36
CA PRO A 78 10.18 8.10 -15.96
C PRO A 78 10.97 7.51 -14.78
N THR A 79 10.29 7.17 -13.69
CA THR A 79 10.93 6.73 -12.44
C THR A 79 11.05 5.22 -12.29
N GLY A 80 10.40 4.44 -13.17
CA GLY A 80 10.25 2.99 -12.99
C GLY A 80 8.84 2.57 -12.58
N ARG A 81 7.95 3.52 -12.25
CA ARG A 81 6.52 3.28 -12.01
C ARG A 81 5.82 2.88 -13.30
N PHE A 82 4.97 1.86 -13.23
CA PHE A 82 4.25 1.31 -14.37
C PHE A 82 2.92 2.04 -14.62
N SER A 83 2.97 3.37 -14.70
CA SER A 83 1.80 4.21 -15.00
C SER A 83 2.21 5.49 -15.74
N ASP A 84 1.25 6.27 -16.22
CA ASP A 84 1.49 7.59 -16.80
C ASP A 84 1.91 8.64 -15.78
N GLY A 85 1.87 8.32 -14.48
CA GLY A 85 2.25 9.21 -13.39
C GLY A 85 2.55 8.45 -12.09
N ARG A 86 1.98 8.95 -10.99
CA ARG A 86 2.03 8.28 -9.68
C ARG A 86 1.26 6.97 -9.67
N ILE A 87 1.61 6.12 -8.73
CA ILE A 87 0.93 4.86 -8.45
C ILE A 87 0.27 4.89 -7.06
N ILE A 88 -0.51 3.86 -6.75
CA ILE A 88 -1.37 3.80 -5.56
C ILE A 88 -0.64 4.16 -4.26
N VAL A 89 0.58 3.67 -4.10
CA VAL A 89 1.39 3.87 -2.88
C VAL A 89 1.92 5.29 -2.73
N ASP A 90 2.05 6.05 -3.82
CA ASP A 90 2.45 7.46 -3.76
C ASP A 90 1.35 8.30 -3.14
N TYR A 91 0.10 8.10 -3.58
CA TYR A 91 -1.07 8.77 -3.00
C TYR A 91 -1.30 8.37 -1.55
N ILE A 92 -1.10 7.10 -1.20
CA ILE A 92 -1.19 6.65 0.20
C ILE A 92 -0.14 7.37 1.05
N ALA A 93 1.10 7.50 0.57
CA ALA A 93 2.14 8.25 1.27
C ALA A 93 1.76 9.73 1.44
N GLU A 94 1.22 10.37 0.40
CA GLU A 94 0.72 11.75 0.47
C GLU A 94 -0.38 11.90 1.54
N TYR A 95 -1.36 11.00 1.58
CA TYR A 95 -2.43 11.04 2.60
C TYR A 95 -1.92 10.79 4.02
N ALA A 96 -0.86 9.98 4.16
CA ALA A 96 -0.16 9.73 5.41
C ALA A 96 0.81 10.87 5.81
N ASN A 97 0.90 11.94 5.01
CA ASN A 97 1.84 13.03 5.19
C ASN A 97 3.32 12.56 5.24
N LEU A 98 3.64 11.58 4.40
CA LEU A 98 4.98 11.04 4.19
C LEU A 98 5.58 11.55 2.87
N PRO A 99 6.91 11.61 2.74
CA PRO A 99 7.52 11.72 1.42
C PRO A 99 7.20 10.49 0.57
N LEU A 100 7.39 10.60 -0.75
CA LEU A 100 7.33 9.41 -1.62
C LEU A 100 8.33 8.36 -1.13
N ILE A 101 7.84 7.13 -0.99
CA ILE A 101 8.66 6.04 -0.45
C ILE A 101 9.68 5.59 -1.50
N PRO A 102 10.99 5.59 -1.17
CA PRO A 102 12.02 5.23 -2.13
C PRO A 102 12.04 3.71 -2.39
N PRO A 103 12.40 3.27 -3.61
CA PRO A 103 12.73 1.86 -3.85
C PRO A 103 13.99 1.47 -3.06
N PHE A 104 14.00 0.26 -2.50
CA PHE A 104 15.09 -0.29 -1.68
C PHE A 104 16.47 -0.16 -2.35
N LEU A 105 16.56 -0.43 -3.65
CA LEU A 105 17.83 -0.39 -4.38
C LEU A 105 18.30 1.03 -4.76
N GLN A 106 17.54 2.07 -4.43
CA GLN A 106 17.98 3.45 -4.66
C GLN A 106 19.20 3.79 -3.78
N PRO A 107 20.31 4.26 -4.38
CA PRO A 107 21.48 4.68 -3.60
C PRO A 107 21.13 5.77 -2.58
N SER A 108 21.68 5.62 -1.37
CA SER A 108 21.54 6.61 -0.28
C SER A 108 20.10 6.87 0.18
N ALA A 109 19.17 5.93 -0.07
CA ALA A 109 17.82 6.02 0.45
C ALA A 109 17.80 5.97 1.99
N GLU A 110 16.94 6.79 2.58
CA GLU A 110 16.68 6.86 4.02
C GLU A 110 15.45 6.04 4.36
N TYR A 111 15.55 5.17 5.37
CA TYR A 111 14.55 4.12 5.63
C TYR A 111 13.59 4.45 6.78
N VAL A 112 13.80 5.56 7.49
CA VAL A 112 13.03 5.93 8.68
C VAL A 112 11.54 6.15 8.40
N ASN A 113 11.20 6.58 7.18
CA ASN A 113 9.81 6.78 6.75
C ASN A 113 9.22 5.55 6.03
N GLY A 114 10.00 4.47 5.89
CA GLY A 114 9.62 3.30 5.13
C GLY A 114 10.41 3.11 3.82
N VAL A 115 10.20 1.96 3.19
CA VAL A 115 10.94 1.50 2.00
C VAL A 115 10.01 0.70 1.10
N ASN A 116 10.19 0.84 -0.21
CA ASN A 116 9.49 0.06 -1.20
C ASN A 116 10.38 -1.08 -1.73
N PHE A 117 9.99 -2.32 -1.45
CA PHE A 117 10.68 -3.53 -1.86
C PHE A 117 10.10 -4.14 -3.14
N ALA A 118 9.00 -3.59 -3.67
CA ALA A 118 8.29 -4.16 -4.80
C ALA A 118 9.12 -4.14 -6.08
N SER A 119 8.85 -5.08 -6.99
CA SER A 119 9.61 -5.26 -8.22
C SER A 119 8.70 -5.67 -9.38
N GLY A 120 8.76 -4.93 -10.49
CA GLY A 120 8.05 -5.29 -11.72
C GLY A 120 8.27 -6.76 -12.13
N GLY A 121 7.17 -7.49 -12.35
CA GLY A 121 7.19 -8.91 -12.70
C GLY A 121 7.35 -9.87 -11.51
N ALA A 122 7.45 -9.38 -10.28
CA ALA A 122 7.60 -10.25 -9.11
C ALA A 122 6.37 -11.15 -8.88
N GLY A 123 6.63 -12.37 -8.43
CA GLY A 123 5.62 -13.28 -7.90
C GLY A 123 5.87 -13.60 -6.43
N VAL A 124 4.85 -14.20 -5.82
CA VAL A 124 4.96 -14.83 -4.50
C VAL A 124 5.91 -16.01 -4.57
N LEU A 125 5.83 -16.80 -5.65
CA LEU A 125 6.70 -17.96 -5.86
C LEU A 125 8.03 -17.50 -6.47
N SER A 126 9.16 -17.98 -5.94
CA SER A 126 10.49 -17.65 -6.47
C SER A 126 10.77 -18.22 -7.87
N THR A 127 9.91 -19.11 -8.37
CA THR A 127 9.96 -19.64 -9.72
C THR A 127 9.29 -18.70 -10.74
N THR A 128 8.43 -17.79 -10.29
CA THR A 128 7.78 -16.80 -11.14
C THR A 128 8.79 -15.76 -11.59
N ASN A 129 9.03 -15.68 -12.90
CA ASN A 129 10.01 -14.78 -13.51
C ASN A 129 11.40 -14.85 -12.84
N GLN A 130 11.82 -16.08 -12.49
CA GLN A 130 13.06 -16.34 -11.75
C GLN A 130 14.26 -15.67 -12.43
N GLY A 131 15.00 -14.88 -11.66
CA GLY A 131 16.18 -14.16 -12.14
C GLY A 131 15.87 -12.91 -12.98
N GLN A 132 14.59 -12.57 -13.17
CA GLN A 132 14.14 -11.36 -13.88
C GLN A 132 13.38 -10.38 -12.98
N ALA A 133 13.02 -10.78 -11.76
CA ALA A 133 12.34 -9.93 -10.79
C ALA A 133 12.79 -10.26 -9.37
N ILE A 134 12.53 -9.37 -8.43
CA ILE A 134 12.77 -9.60 -6.99
C ILE A 134 11.53 -10.27 -6.41
N ASP A 135 11.55 -11.60 -6.29
CA ASP A 135 10.44 -12.36 -5.70
C ASP A 135 10.18 -12.00 -4.23
N LEU A 136 8.98 -12.33 -3.72
CA LEU A 136 8.57 -11.97 -2.36
C LEU A 136 9.57 -12.41 -1.28
N LYS A 137 10.14 -13.61 -1.41
CA LYS A 137 11.13 -14.13 -0.46
C LYS A 137 12.40 -13.28 -0.47
N THR A 138 12.82 -12.78 -1.62
CA THR A 138 13.94 -11.85 -1.72
C THR A 138 13.58 -10.46 -1.19
N GLN A 139 12.35 -9.98 -1.40
CA GLN A 139 11.85 -8.73 -0.80
C GLN A 139 11.88 -8.77 0.73
N LEU A 140 11.52 -9.91 1.35
CA LEU A 140 11.62 -10.10 2.80
C LEU A 140 13.06 -10.01 3.31
N LYS A 141 14.03 -10.58 2.58
CA LYS A 141 15.47 -10.43 2.92
C LYS A 141 15.92 -8.97 2.89
N HIS A 142 15.49 -8.22 1.89
CA HIS A 142 15.76 -6.78 1.84
C HIS A 142 15.14 -6.03 3.01
N PHE A 143 13.96 -6.44 3.47
CA PHE A 143 13.39 -5.92 4.71
C PHE A 143 14.25 -6.25 5.94
N GLU A 144 14.85 -7.44 6.03
CA GLU A 144 15.81 -7.76 7.11
C GLU A 144 17.05 -6.85 7.08
N GLU A 145 17.55 -6.53 5.88
CA GLU A 145 18.65 -5.57 5.72
C GLU A 145 18.26 -4.17 6.20
N VAL A 146 17.04 -3.72 5.88
CA VAL A 146 16.49 -2.45 6.35
C VAL A 146 16.32 -2.45 7.87
N GLN A 147 15.75 -3.50 8.44
CA GLN A 147 15.62 -3.66 9.89
C GLN A 147 16.98 -3.55 10.59
N ASN A 148 18.00 -4.26 10.08
CA ASN A 148 19.35 -4.20 10.64
C ASN A 148 19.98 -2.80 10.52
N SER A 149 19.72 -2.10 9.41
CA SER A 149 20.16 -0.72 9.20
C SER A 149 19.52 0.24 10.20
N LEU A 150 18.20 0.14 10.39
CA LEU A 150 17.45 0.91 11.37
C LEU A 150 17.93 0.64 12.79
N THR A 151 18.14 -0.63 13.15
CA THR A 151 18.70 -1.00 14.46
C THR A 151 20.05 -0.35 14.72
N LYS A 152 20.94 -0.31 13.73
CA LYS A 152 22.24 0.37 13.86
C LYS A 152 22.11 1.88 14.03
N LYS A 153 21.09 2.48 13.43
CA LYS A 153 20.87 3.94 13.41
C LYS A 153 20.13 4.45 14.64
N LEU A 154 19.07 3.75 15.05
CA LEU A 154 18.11 4.16 16.09
C LEU A 154 18.29 3.37 17.41
N GLY A 155 18.93 2.19 17.33
CA GLY A 155 18.99 1.25 18.44
C GLY A 155 17.78 0.30 18.49
N ASP A 156 17.89 -0.74 19.32
CA ASP A 156 16.93 -1.84 19.37
C ASP A 156 15.52 -1.42 19.79
N ALA A 157 15.40 -0.54 20.79
CA ALA A 157 14.11 -0.16 21.35
C ALA A 157 13.29 0.68 20.36
N GLU A 158 13.91 1.73 19.82
CA GLU A 158 13.26 2.64 18.86
C GLU A 158 12.95 1.92 17.54
N THR A 159 13.82 1.01 17.09
CA THR A 159 13.53 0.20 15.89
C THR A 159 12.33 -0.71 16.11
N LYS A 160 12.22 -1.37 17.28
CA LYS A 160 11.05 -2.20 17.60
C LYS A 160 9.76 -1.38 17.62
N GLU A 161 9.80 -0.18 18.20
CA GLU A 161 8.66 0.74 18.21
C GLU A 161 8.26 1.14 16.79
N LEU A 162 9.22 1.60 15.97
CA LEU A 162 9.01 1.98 14.58
C LEU A 162 8.35 0.84 13.78
N LEU A 163 8.88 -0.38 13.86
CA LEU A 163 8.34 -1.53 13.14
C LEU A 163 6.94 -1.93 13.63
N SER A 164 6.68 -1.82 14.94
CA SER A 164 5.36 -2.12 15.50
C SER A 164 4.28 -1.11 15.09
N GLU A 165 4.68 0.15 14.92
CA GLU A 165 3.81 1.24 14.51
C GLU A 165 3.78 1.45 13.00
N ALA A 166 4.61 0.74 12.21
CA ALA A 166 4.62 0.84 10.76
C ALA A 166 3.37 0.24 10.11
N VAL A 167 3.08 0.67 8.88
CA VAL A 167 2.10 0.03 7.98
C VAL A 167 2.84 -0.73 6.89
N TYR A 168 2.45 -1.98 6.68
CA TYR A 168 3.00 -2.89 5.68
C TYR A 168 1.99 -3.07 4.56
N PHE A 169 2.27 -2.62 3.35
CA PHE A 169 1.37 -2.73 2.20
C PHE A 169 1.85 -3.80 1.22
N ILE A 170 0.97 -4.74 0.88
CA ILE A 170 1.32 -5.90 0.07
C ILE A 170 0.40 -5.96 -1.16
N SER A 171 1.01 -5.98 -2.35
CA SER A 171 0.32 -6.15 -3.63
C SER A 171 1.10 -7.10 -4.55
N ILE A 172 0.74 -8.39 -4.53
CA ILE A 172 1.49 -9.42 -5.26
C ILE A 172 0.60 -10.63 -5.58
N GLY A 173 0.93 -11.35 -6.64
CA GLY A 173 0.27 -12.60 -7.02
C GLY A 173 -0.18 -12.64 -8.48
N SER A 174 -0.36 -11.48 -9.12
CA SER A 174 -0.83 -11.38 -10.51
C SER A 174 0.08 -12.16 -11.48
N ASN A 175 1.40 -11.99 -11.32
CA ASN A 175 2.40 -12.63 -12.18
C ASN A 175 2.45 -14.15 -12.01
N ASP A 176 2.17 -14.67 -10.81
CA ASP A 176 2.13 -16.12 -10.56
C ASP A 176 1.02 -16.78 -11.40
N TYR A 177 -0.13 -16.13 -11.55
CA TYR A 177 -1.21 -16.65 -12.40
C TYR A 177 -0.98 -16.38 -13.88
N MET A 178 -0.58 -15.16 -14.25
CA MET A 178 -0.43 -14.77 -15.65
C MET A 178 0.74 -15.48 -16.33
N GLY A 179 1.96 -15.23 -15.86
CA GLY A 179 3.17 -15.84 -16.43
C GLY A 179 3.49 -17.19 -15.80
N GLY A 180 3.29 -17.33 -14.49
CA GLY A 180 3.66 -18.51 -13.73
C GLY A 180 2.80 -19.74 -13.99
N TYR A 181 1.49 -19.55 -14.23
CA TYR A 181 0.53 -20.64 -14.44
C TYR A 181 -0.02 -20.67 -15.86
N LEU A 182 -0.80 -19.65 -16.27
CA LEU A 182 -1.48 -19.63 -17.57
C LEU A 182 -0.50 -19.57 -18.75
N GLY A 183 0.62 -18.86 -18.59
CA GLY A 183 1.70 -18.80 -19.57
C GLY A 183 2.64 -20.02 -19.55
N ASN A 184 2.42 -20.99 -18.66
CA ASN A 184 3.34 -22.10 -18.43
C ASN A 184 2.61 -23.47 -18.46
N PRO A 185 2.52 -24.12 -19.63
CA PRO A 185 1.83 -25.41 -19.78
C PRO A 185 2.34 -26.48 -18.81
N ARG A 186 3.64 -26.48 -18.50
CA ARG A 186 4.22 -27.43 -17.55
C ARG A 186 3.66 -27.28 -16.14
N MET A 187 3.41 -26.04 -15.69
CA MET A 187 2.79 -25.80 -14.39
C MET A 187 1.32 -26.23 -14.37
N GLN A 188 0.60 -26.04 -15.48
CA GLN A 188 -0.79 -26.51 -15.61
C GLN A 188 -0.90 -28.04 -15.63
N GLU A 189 0.08 -28.72 -16.25
CA GLU A 189 0.16 -30.19 -16.25
C GLU A 189 0.51 -30.76 -14.86
N GLN A 190 1.36 -30.05 -14.11
CA GLN A 190 1.85 -30.52 -12.81
C GLN A 190 0.88 -30.21 -11.66
N HIS A 191 0.14 -29.10 -11.75
CA HIS A 191 -0.70 -28.63 -10.66
C HIS A 191 -2.10 -28.25 -11.18
N PRO A 192 -3.18 -28.80 -10.60
CA PRO A 192 -4.51 -28.25 -10.81
C PRO A 192 -4.59 -26.82 -10.26
N PRO A 193 -5.49 -25.97 -10.79
CA PRO A 193 -5.57 -24.55 -10.43
C PRO A 193 -5.63 -24.28 -8.93
N GLU A 194 -6.41 -25.08 -8.21
CA GLU A 194 -6.69 -24.97 -6.77
C GLU A 194 -5.45 -25.27 -5.94
N GLU A 195 -4.63 -26.25 -6.36
CA GLU A 195 -3.35 -26.55 -5.72
C GLU A 195 -2.37 -25.40 -5.94
N TYR A 196 -2.33 -24.83 -7.15
CA TYR A 196 -1.46 -23.71 -7.47
C TYR A 196 -1.83 -22.44 -6.68
N VAL A 197 -3.12 -22.12 -6.57
CA VAL A 197 -3.63 -21.06 -5.69
C VAL A 197 -3.24 -21.35 -4.23
N GLY A 198 -3.37 -22.60 -3.77
CA GLY A 198 -2.95 -23.02 -2.44
C GLY A 198 -1.47 -22.79 -2.15
N MET A 199 -0.59 -23.07 -3.12
CA MET A 199 0.85 -22.81 -2.99
C MET A 199 1.15 -21.32 -2.82
N ILE A 200 0.53 -20.47 -3.65
CA ILE A 200 0.72 -19.01 -3.60
C ILE A 200 0.23 -18.47 -2.26
N ILE A 201 -1.01 -18.80 -1.87
CA ILE A 201 -1.61 -18.32 -0.63
C ILE A 201 -0.84 -18.84 0.60
N GLY A 202 -0.33 -20.07 0.55
CA GLY A 202 0.52 -20.62 1.61
C GLY A 202 1.84 -19.86 1.78
N ASN A 203 2.52 -19.50 0.70
CA ASN A 203 3.76 -18.72 0.74
C ASN A 203 3.50 -17.26 1.16
N LEU A 204 2.42 -16.65 0.67
CA LEU A 204 2.00 -15.32 1.11
C LEU A 204 1.64 -15.30 2.61
N THR A 205 0.98 -16.34 3.10
CA THR A 205 0.71 -16.52 4.54
C THR A 205 1.99 -16.55 5.35
N GLN A 206 3.01 -17.32 4.92
CA GLN A 206 4.31 -17.37 5.59
C GLN A 206 5.01 -16.00 5.60
N ALA A 207 4.95 -15.25 4.50
CA ALA A 207 5.50 -13.90 4.44
C ALA A 207 4.85 -12.95 5.47
N ILE A 208 3.52 -13.01 5.61
CA ILE A 208 2.78 -12.22 6.61
C ILE A 208 3.22 -12.63 8.04
N GLN A 209 3.38 -13.93 8.28
CA GLN A 209 3.84 -14.45 9.58
C GLN A 209 5.25 -13.94 9.91
N GLU A 210 6.18 -13.99 8.96
CA GLU A 210 7.54 -13.52 9.14
C GLU A 210 7.59 -12.01 9.48
N LEU A 211 6.83 -11.19 8.75
CA LEU A 211 6.73 -9.75 9.04
C LEU A 211 6.13 -9.49 10.43
N TYR A 212 5.12 -10.27 10.83
CA TYR A 212 4.50 -10.18 12.15
C TYR A 212 5.49 -10.55 13.27
N GLU A 213 6.27 -11.62 13.09
CA GLU A 213 7.33 -12.05 14.01
C GLU A 213 8.43 -10.98 14.15
N LYS A 214 8.70 -10.23 13.08
CA LYS A 214 9.62 -9.09 13.07
C LYS A 214 9.05 -7.80 13.67
N GLY A 215 7.82 -7.84 14.17
CA GLY A 215 7.18 -6.74 14.89
C GLY A 215 6.00 -6.10 14.18
N GLY A 216 5.75 -6.41 12.91
CA GLY A 216 4.67 -5.80 12.14
C GLY A 216 3.28 -6.09 12.73
N ARG A 217 2.44 -5.06 12.80
CA ARG A 217 1.06 -5.17 13.35
C ARG A 217 -0.04 -4.70 12.41
N LYS A 218 0.27 -3.82 11.45
CA LYS A 218 -0.74 -3.13 10.63
C LYS A 218 -0.47 -3.40 9.15
N PHE A 219 -1.39 -4.10 8.49
CA PHE A 219 -1.17 -4.62 7.14
C PHE A 219 -2.25 -4.15 6.15
N GLY A 220 -1.85 -3.52 5.05
CA GLY A 220 -2.72 -3.23 3.92
C GLY A 220 -2.51 -4.24 2.79
N PHE A 221 -3.58 -4.67 2.13
CA PHE A 221 -3.53 -5.60 1.01
C PHE A 221 -4.28 -5.03 -0.18
N LEU A 222 -3.60 -4.98 -1.33
CA LEU A 222 -4.23 -4.77 -2.62
C LEU A 222 -4.60 -6.15 -3.19
N SER A 223 -5.88 -6.49 -3.11
CA SER A 223 -6.45 -7.67 -3.75
C SER A 223 -6.25 -7.62 -5.26
N LEU A 224 -6.17 -8.77 -5.91
CA LEU A 224 -5.98 -8.82 -7.36
C LEU A 224 -7.14 -8.18 -8.12
N SER A 225 -6.81 -7.50 -9.21
CA SER A 225 -7.76 -6.98 -10.20
C SER A 225 -8.44 -8.12 -10.96
N PRO A 226 -9.50 -7.85 -11.75
CA PRO A 226 -10.02 -8.81 -12.71
C PRO A 226 -8.97 -9.10 -13.79
N LEU A 227 -8.08 -10.06 -13.53
CA LEU A 227 -6.92 -10.36 -14.39
C LEU A 227 -7.33 -10.62 -15.84
N GLY A 228 -8.45 -11.32 -16.07
CA GLY A 228 -8.95 -11.60 -17.42
C GLY A 228 -9.35 -10.35 -18.20
N CYS A 229 -9.61 -9.24 -17.52
CA CYS A 229 -10.04 -7.99 -18.12
C CYS A 229 -8.88 -7.03 -18.42
N LEU A 230 -7.63 -7.40 -18.10
CA LEU A 230 -6.45 -6.66 -18.56
C LEU A 230 -6.43 -6.67 -20.09
N PRO A 231 -6.05 -5.56 -20.76
CA PRO A 231 -6.05 -5.49 -22.22
C PRO A 231 -5.25 -6.64 -22.88
N ALA A 232 -4.12 -7.04 -22.31
CA ALA A 232 -3.33 -8.18 -22.79
C ALA A 232 -4.11 -9.50 -22.77
N LEU A 233 -4.81 -9.81 -21.67
CA LEU A 233 -5.54 -11.08 -21.56
C LEU A 233 -6.83 -11.06 -22.38
N ARG A 234 -7.49 -9.91 -22.52
CA ARG A 234 -8.59 -9.72 -23.47
C ARG A 234 -8.16 -10.01 -24.91
N ALA A 235 -6.97 -9.55 -25.30
CA ALA A 235 -6.43 -9.78 -26.63
C ALA A 235 -6.10 -11.26 -26.90
N LEU A 236 -5.83 -12.06 -25.86
CA LEU A 236 -5.61 -13.50 -25.96
C LEU A 236 -6.91 -14.33 -26.00
N ASN A 237 -8.05 -13.73 -25.60
CA ASN A 237 -9.33 -14.44 -25.59
C ASN A 237 -9.92 -14.59 -27.01
N THR A 238 -9.47 -15.63 -27.71
CA THR A 238 -9.92 -15.96 -29.07
C THR A 238 -11.22 -16.77 -29.13
N LYS A 239 -11.76 -17.20 -27.98
CA LYS A 239 -12.87 -18.17 -27.90
C LYS A 239 -14.22 -17.57 -27.51
N SER A 240 -14.27 -16.31 -27.10
CA SER A 240 -15.47 -15.67 -26.57
C SER A 240 -15.95 -14.50 -27.45
N ASN A 241 -17.10 -13.91 -27.11
CA ASN A 241 -17.61 -12.71 -27.77
C ASN A 241 -16.54 -11.60 -27.79
N VAL A 242 -16.42 -10.89 -28.92
CA VAL A 242 -15.50 -9.76 -29.07
C VAL A 242 -15.66 -8.81 -27.89
N GLY A 243 -14.55 -8.52 -27.18
CA GLY A 243 -14.52 -7.61 -26.04
C GLY A 243 -14.76 -8.24 -24.67
N SER A 244 -14.91 -9.56 -24.55
CA SER A 244 -15.07 -10.24 -23.25
C SER A 244 -13.73 -10.49 -22.53
N CYS A 245 -13.77 -10.58 -21.20
CA CYS A 245 -12.60 -10.90 -20.38
C CYS A 245 -12.18 -12.37 -20.54
N PHE A 246 -10.92 -12.68 -20.28
CA PHE A 246 -10.40 -14.05 -20.27
C PHE A 246 -10.77 -14.77 -18.96
N GLU A 247 -11.74 -15.68 -19.03
CA GLU A 247 -12.46 -16.23 -17.88
C GLU A 247 -11.55 -16.99 -16.90
N GLU A 248 -10.59 -17.76 -17.41
CA GLU A 248 -9.68 -18.57 -16.60
C GLU A 248 -8.82 -17.69 -15.68
N ALA A 249 -8.32 -16.56 -16.19
CA ALA A 249 -7.54 -15.62 -15.40
C ALA A 249 -8.38 -14.90 -14.34
N SER A 250 -9.60 -14.48 -14.71
CA SER A 250 -10.55 -13.88 -13.77
C SER A 250 -10.95 -14.85 -12.65
N THR A 251 -11.10 -16.13 -12.95
CA THR A 251 -11.42 -17.18 -11.98
C THR A 251 -10.28 -17.40 -10.98
N LEU A 252 -9.03 -17.48 -11.46
CA LEU A 252 -7.85 -17.58 -10.60
C LEU A 252 -7.70 -16.37 -9.67
N ALA A 253 -7.96 -15.16 -10.18
CA ALA A 253 -7.90 -13.93 -9.38
C ALA A 253 -8.97 -13.92 -8.26
N LEU A 254 -10.21 -14.35 -8.57
CA LEU A 254 -11.26 -14.49 -7.56
C LEU A 254 -10.93 -15.57 -6.52
N ALA A 255 -10.40 -16.72 -6.94
CA ALA A 255 -9.96 -17.78 -6.05
C ALA A 255 -8.86 -17.29 -5.08
N HIS A 256 -7.87 -16.56 -5.60
CA HIS A 256 -6.84 -15.91 -4.79
C HIS A 256 -7.45 -14.96 -3.76
N ASN A 257 -8.29 -14.01 -4.20
CA ASN A 257 -8.87 -12.98 -3.34
C ASN A 257 -9.73 -13.59 -2.23
N ASN A 258 -10.50 -14.64 -2.54
CA ASN A 258 -11.32 -15.36 -1.57
C ASN A 258 -10.46 -16.12 -0.55
N ALA A 259 -9.40 -16.80 -1.01
CA ALA A 259 -8.48 -17.53 -0.16
C ALA A 259 -7.69 -16.59 0.76
N LEU A 260 -7.18 -15.47 0.24
CA LEU A 260 -6.49 -14.44 1.02
C LEU A 260 -7.44 -13.86 2.09
N LYS A 261 -8.67 -13.51 1.73
CA LYS A 261 -9.67 -13.03 2.69
C LYS A 261 -9.86 -14.02 3.84
N ALA A 262 -10.03 -15.31 3.54
CA ALA A 262 -10.20 -16.35 4.56
C ALA A 262 -8.96 -16.48 5.47
N VAL A 263 -7.76 -16.40 4.90
CA VAL A 263 -6.50 -16.41 5.65
C VAL A 263 -6.40 -15.20 6.58
N LEU A 264 -6.67 -13.99 6.09
CA LEU A 264 -6.56 -12.76 6.90
C LEU A 264 -7.52 -12.77 8.08
N THR A 265 -8.78 -13.18 7.87
CA THR A 265 -9.75 -13.36 8.96
C THR A 265 -9.28 -14.38 10.00
N ARG A 266 -8.62 -15.47 9.56
CA ARG A 266 -8.06 -16.46 10.49
C ARG A 266 -6.86 -15.91 11.26
N ILE A 267 -5.95 -15.20 10.59
CA ILE A 267 -4.74 -14.63 11.20
C ILE A 267 -5.11 -13.59 12.25
N GLU A 268 -6.10 -12.72 11.98
CA GLU A 268 -6.58 -11.73 12.95
C GLU A 268 -6.99 -12.35 14.29
N HIS A 269 -7.62 -13.53 14.28
CA HIS A 269 -8.00 -14.24 15.50
C HIS A 269 -6.82 -14.92 16.22
N LEU A 270 -5.75 -15.25 15.50
CA LEU A 270 -4.59 -15.96 16.05
C LEU A 270 -3.52 -15.00 16.55
N PHE A 271 -3.36 -13.85 15.91
CA PHE A 271 -2.23 -12.94 16.10
C PHE A 271 -2.66 -11.68 16.84
N MET A 272 -2.26 -11.60 18.12
CA MET A 272 -2.61 -10.49 18.98
C MET A 272 -2.12 -9.15 18.41
N GLY A 273 -3.05 -8.21 18.25
CA GLY A 273 -2.74 -6.87 17.73
C GLY A 273 -2.55 -6.82 16.22
N PHE A 274 -2.77 -7.92 15.48
CA PHE A 274 -2.81 -7.91 14.03
C PHE A 274 -4.04 -7.14 13.55
N LYS A 275 -3.81 -6.05 12.83
CA LYS A 275 -4.84 -5.26 12.15
C LYS A 275 -4.58 -5.31 10.66
N TYR A 276 -5.64 -5.46 9.87
CA TYR A 276 -5.50 -5.47 8.42
C TYR A 276 -6.58 -4.69 7.70
N SER A 277 -6.22 -4.19 6.53
CA SER A 277 -7.07 -3.55 5.55
C SER A 277 -6.98 -4.36 4.27
N ASN A 278 -8.02 -5.11 3.93
CA ASN A 278 -8.09 -5.86 2.67
C ASN A 278 -8.96 -5.11 1.67
N SER A 279 -8.42 -4.81 0.50
CA SER A 279 -9.16 -4.13 -0.55
C SER A 279 -10.13 -5.07 -1.27
N TYR A 280 -11.18 -4.51 -1.87
CA TYR A 280 -12.06 -5.17 -2.83
C TYR A 280 -11.85 -4.62 -4.25
N PHE A 281 -10.58 -4.55 -4.66
CA PHE A 281 -10.14 -3.95 -5.91
C PHE A 281 -10.76 -4.62 -7.14
N TYR A 282 -10.97 -5.94 -7.09
CA TYR A 282 -11.58 -6.67 -8.20
C TYR A 282 -12.90 -6.04 -8.65
N ASN A 283 -13.88 -5.98 -7.74
CA ASN A 283 -15.22 -5.47 -8.04
C ASN A 283 -15.19 -3.95 -8.28
N TRP A 284 -14.33 -3.24 -7.56
CA TRP A 284 -14.20 -1.79 -7.70
C TRP A 284 -13.69 -1.39 -9.09
N LEU A 285 -12.70 -2.12 -9.61
CA LEU A 285 -12.13 -1.89 -10.94
C LEU A 285 -13.08 -2.39 -12.03
N ASP A 286 -13.74 -3.53 -11.82
CA ASP A 286 -14.73 -4.06 -12.76
C ASP A 286 -15.88 -3.06 -13.03
N ASP A 287 -16.39 -2.36 -12.00
CA ASP A 287 -17.41 -1.32 -12.20
C ASP A 287 -16.88 -0.15 -13.06
N ARG A 288 -15.58 0.17 -12.98
CA ARG A 288 -14.95 1.22 -13.80
C ARG A 288 -14.68 0.79 -15.23
N ILE A 289 -14.36 -0.47 -15.42
CA ILE A 289 -14.20 -1.07 -16.75
C ILE A 289 -15.54 -1.11 -17.48
N ASN A 290 -16.61 -1.51 -16.78
CA ASN A 290 -17.92 -1.74 -17.38
C ASN A 290 -18.81 -0.48 -17.40
N ASN A 291 -18.60 0.47 -16.49
CA ASN A 291 -19.34 1.74 -16.42
C ASN A 291 -18.41 2.96 -16.38
N PRO A 292 -17.47 3.13 -17.32
CA PRO A 292 -16.39 4.13 -17.26
C PRO A 292 -16.89 5.57 -17.10
N THR A 293 -17.97 5.92 -17.80
CA THR A 293 -18.53 7.29 -17.80
C THR A 293 -19.07 7.71 -16.44
N LYS A 294 -19.56 6.76 -15.63
CA LYS A 294 -20.00 7.00 -14.24
C LYS A 294 -18.85 7.48 -13.34
N PHE A 295 -17.62 7.12 -13.68
CA PHE A 295 -16.41 7.40 -12.90
C PHE A 295 -15.49 8.42 -13.60
N GLY A 296 -15.99 9.06 -14.66
CA GLY A 296 -15.30 10.12 -15.38
C GLY A 296 -14.32 9.64 -16.45
N PHE A 297 -14.34 8.36 -16.82
CA PHE A 297 -13.54 7.81 -17.93
C PHE A 297 -14.38 7.73 -19.21
N LYS A 298 -13.72 7.80 -20.37
CA LYS A 298 -14.35 7.56 -21.68
C LYS A 298 -14.17 6.11 -22.13
N ASP A 299 -13.06 5.48 -21.76
CA ASP A 299 -12.71 4.12 -22.19
C ASP A 299 -12.30 3.24 -21.00
N GLY A 300 -13.07 2.18 -20.77
CA GLY A 300 -12.81 1.19 -19.72
C GLY A 300 -12.08 -0.06 -20.22
N VAL A 301 -11.91 -0.22 -21.54
CA VAL A 301 -11.52 -1.49 -22.17
C VAL A 301 -10.17 -1.40 -22.86
N ASN A 302 -9.91 -0.34 -23.62
CA ASN A 302 -8.66 -0.19 -24.36
C ASN A 302 -7.57 0.44 -23.49
N ALA A 303 -6.30 0.11 -23.76
CA ALA A 303 -5.15 0.80 -23.18
C ALA A 303 -4.91 2.14 -23.89
N CYS A 304 -4.52 3.16 -23.12
CA CYS A 304 -4.05 4.42 -23.68
C CYS A 304 -2.76 4.24 -24.50
N CYS A 305 -1.87 3.35 -24.07
CA CYS A 305 -0.56 3.13 -24.67
C CYS A 305 -0.35 1.65 -25.06
N GLY A 306 -0.21 1.36 -26.34
CA GLY A 306 0.01 0.00 -26.83
C GLY A 306 -0.38 -0.20 -28.29
N THR A 307 -0.41 -1.46 -28.75
CA THR A 307 -0.86 -1.83 -30.10
C THR A 307 -1.71 -3.09 -30.08
N GLY A 308 -2.31 -3.42 -31.23
CA GLY A 308 -3.16 -4.59 -31.37
C GLY A 308 -4.53 -4.42 -30.70
N PRO A 309 -5.34 -5.49 -30.69
CA PRO A 309 -6.66 -5.47 -30.06
C PRO A 309 -6.57 -4.99 -28.61
N TYR A 310 -7.40 -4.00 -28.26
CA TYR A 310 -7.45 -3.37 -26.94
C TYR A 310 -6.17 -2.66 -26.47
N GLY A 311 -5.15 -2.54 -27.32
CA GLY A 311 -3.79 -2.17 -26.86
C GLY A 311 -3.11 -3.29 -26.06
N GLY A 312 -3.54 -4.54 -26.25
CA GLY A 312 -3.07 -5.71 -25.51
C GLY A 312 -1.70 -6.25 -25.92
N ILE A 313 -1.11 -5.78 -27.03
CA ILE A 313 0.29 -6.04 -27.32
C ILE A 313 1.12 -5.04 -26.52
N PHE A 314 2.00 -5.55 -25.65
CA PHE A 314 2.80 -4.74 -24.75
C PHE A 314 3.96 -4.04 -25.46
N SER A 315 3.62 -3.03 -26.25
CA SER A 315 4.52 -2.23 -27.08
C SER A 315 4.76 -0.81 -26.54
N CYS A 316 4.08 -0.44 -25.44
CA CYS A 316 4.21 0.89 -24.84
C CYS A 316 5.66 1.18 -24.45
N GLY A 317 6.34 2.03 -25.23
CA GLY A 317 7.68 2.54 -24.98
C GLY A 317 8.83 1.52 -24.91
N GLY A 318 10.04 2.06 -24.74
CA GLY A 318 11.24 1.30 -24.35
C GLY A 318 11.98 0.62 -25.51
N THR A 319 12.91 -0.28 -25.16
CA THR A 319 13.76 -1.03 -26.11
C THR A 319 13.17 -2.40 -26.48
N LYS A 320 11.85 -2.56 -26.34
CA LYS A 320 11.13 -3.81 -26.58
C LYS A 320 11.28 -4.26 -28.05
N LYS A 321 11.05 -5.54 -28.30
CA LYS A 321 11.07 -6.13 -29.66
C LYS A 321 10.11 -5.42 -30.62
N VAL A 322 9.02 -4.86 -30.09
CA VAL A 322 8.08 -3.99 -30.80
C VAL A 322 8.33 -2.56 -30.35
N ARG A 323 8.66 -1.68 -31.30
CA ARG A 323 9.00 -0.27 -31.01
C ARG A 323 7.86 0.69 -31.32
N GLU A 324 6.98 0.35 -32.25
CA GLU A 324 5.81 1.17 -32.53
C GLU A 324 4.74 0.96 -31.46
N TYR A 325 4.24 2.08 -30.92
CA TYR A 325 3.05 2.12 -30.06
C TYR A 325 2.10 3.22 -30.49
N GLN A 326 0.82 3.03 -30.20
CA GLN A 326 -0.16 4.11 -30.20
C GLN A 326 -0.22 4.67 -28.78
N LEU A 327 -0.45 5.97 -28.69
CA LEU A 327 -0.60 6.70 -27.45
C LEU A 327 -1.85 7.56 -27.56
N CYS A 328 -2.71 7.51 -26.55
CA CYS A 328 -3.91 8.33 -26.50
C CYS A 328 -3.58 9.81 -26.23
N ASP A 329 -4.49 10.71 -26.64
CA ASP A 329 -4.30 12.16 -26.43
C ASP A 329 -4.39 12.56 -24.95
N ASN A 330 -5.19 11.84 -24.16
CA ASN A 330 -5.42 12.14 -22.76
C ASN A 330 -5.59 10.86 -21.93
N ALA A 331 -4.61 10.53 -21.08
CA ALA A 331 -4.63 9.33 -20.25
C ALA A 331 -5.76 9.34 -19.22
N ASP A 332 -6.23 10.51 -18.76
CA ASP A 332 -7.35 10.62 -17.82
C ASP A 332 -8.66 10.06 -18.37
N ASP A 333 -8.78 9.94 -19.69
CA ASP A 333 -9.97 9.37 -20.33
C ASP A 333 -9.99 7.83 -20.25
N TYR A 334 -8.90 7.18 -19.82
CA TYR A 334 -8.72 5.73 -19.87
C TYR A 334 -8.57 5.11 -18.48
N VAL A 335 -9.13 3.90 -18.30
CA VAL A 335 -8.87 3.06 -17.13
C VAL A 335 -7.47 2.44 -17.20
N TRP A 336 -7.05 2.04 -18.40
CA TRP A 336 -5.78 1.33 -18.61
C TRP A 336 -4.73 2.24 -19.22
N TRP A 337 -3.55 2.30 -18.59
CA TRP A 337 -2.40 2.99 -19.14
C TRP A 337 -1.77 2.17 -20.26
N ASP A 338 -1.34 0.95 -19.94
CA ASP A 338 -0.74 0.02 -20.88
C ASP A 338 -1.51 -1.32 -20.91
N SER A 339 -0.91 -2.36 -21.52
CA SER A 339 -1.55 -3.67 -21.67
C SER A 339 -1.88 -4.40 -20.35
N PHE A 340 -1.35 -3.93 -19.22
CA PHE A 340 -1.50 -4.57 -17.90
C PHE A 340 -1.85 -3.59 -16.78
N HIS A 341 -1.38 -2.35 -16.84
CA HIS A 341 -1.38 -1.42 -15.71
C HIS A 341 -2.43 -0.31 -15.86
N PRO A 342 -3.09 0.09 -14.77
CA PRO A 342 -4.01 1.23 -14.78
C PRO A 342 -3.32 2.60 -14.95
N THR A 343 -4.13 3.60 -15.31
CA THR A 343 -3.70 5.00 -15.32
C THR A 343 -3.51 5.55 -13.91
N GLU A 344 -2.75 6.64 -13.78
CA GLU A 344 -2.58 7.38 -12.52
C GLU A 344 -3.95 7.76 -11.94
N ARG A 345 -4.92 8.13 -12.77
CA ARG A 345 -6.28 8.48 -12.32
C ARG A 345 -6.99 7.32 -11.64
N ILE A 346 -6.77 6.08 -12.07
CA ILE A 346 -7.27 4.89 -11.34
C ILE A 346 -6.53 4.73 -10.01
N HIS A 347 -5.21 4.91 -10.00
CA HIS A 347 -4.43 4.88 -8.77
C HIS A 347 -4.90 5.93 -7.77
N GLU A 348 -5.17 7.17 -8.18
CA GLU A 348 -5.71 8.22 -7.33
C GLU A 348 -7.07 7.84 -6.75
N GLN A 349 -8.03 7.48 -7.61
CA GLN A 349 -9.38 7.13 -7.17
C GLN A 349 -9.38 5.95 -6.20
N PHE A 350 -8.53 4.94 -6.45
CA PHE A 350 -8.48 3.79 -5.57
C PHE A 350 -7.70 4.06 -4.29
N ALA A 351 -6.65 4.89 -4.32
CA ALA A 351 -5.93 5.29 -3.10
C ALA A 351 -6.90 5.98 -2.15
N LYS A 352 -7.76 6.86 -2.69
CA LYS A 352 -8.82 7.50 -1.91
C LYS A 352 -9.79 6.48 -1.32
N ALA A 353 -10.23 5.49 -2.12
CA ALA A 353 -11.11 4.43 -1.65
C ALA A 353 -10.46 3.56 -0.56
N LEU A 354 -9.16 3.26 -0.65
CA LEU A 354 -8.42 2.54 0.38
C LEU A 354 -8.24 3.38 1.64
N TRP A 355 -8.06 4.69 1.50
CA TRP A 355 -7.78 5.59 2.61
C TRP A 355 -8.95 5.72 3.56
N ASP A 356 -10.13 6.10 3.06
CA ASP A 356 -11.32 6.35 3.88
C ASP A 356 -12.64 5.96 3.18
N GLY A 357 -12.56 5.01 2.23
CA GLY A 357 -13.74 4.50 1.55
C GLY A 357 -14.62 3.59 2.43
N PRO A 358 -15.84 3.29 1.95
CA PRO A 358 -16.78 2.45 2.66
C PRO A 358 -16.33 0.97 2.72
N PRO A 359 -16.92 0.17 3.63
CA PRO A 359 -16.64 -1.27 3.75
C PRO A 359 -16.83 -2.08 2.46
N SER A 360 -17.61 -1.59 1.49
CA SER A 360 -17.76 -2.23 0.18
C SER A 360 -16.51 -2.13 -0.70
N TYR A 361 -15.53 -1.28 -0.35
CA TYR A 361 -14.27 -1.10 -1.08
C TYR A 361 -13.05 -1.57 -0.29
N VAL A 362 -13.10 -1.49 1.04
CA VAL A 362 -11.97 -1.84 1.92
C VAL A 362 -12.49 -2.24 3.31
N ALA A 363 -11.99 -3.35 3.86
CA ALA A 363 -12.42 -3.87 5.17
C ALA A 363 -11.38 -4.82 5.79
N PRO A 364 -11.40 -5.08 7.11
CA PRO A 364 -12.29 -4.48 8.12
C PRO A 364 -11.90 -3.04 8.52
N TYR A 365 -10.63 -2.67 8.35
CA TYR A 365 -10.14 -1.30 8.52
C TYR A 365 -9.86 -0.66 7.16
N ASN A 366 -10.00 0.65 7.05
CA ASN A 366 -9.40 1.40 5.94
C ASN A 366 -7.94 1.79 6.29
N LEU A 367 -7.18 2.31 5.33
CA LEU A 367 -5.77 2.67 5.58
C LEU A 367 -5.64 3.84 6.56
N LYS A 368 -6.58 4.79 6.57
CA LYS A 368 -6.56 5.88 7.55
C LYS A 368 -6.60 5.34 8.98
N ASP A 369 -7.38 4.29 9.26
CA ASP A 369 -7.42 3.62 10.57
C ASP A 369 -6.09 2.92 10.93
N LEU A 370 -5.31 2.48 9.93
CA LEU A 370 -4.01 1.85 10.15
C LEU A 370 -2.89 2.90 10.38
N PHE A 371 -2.92 4.00 9.65
CA PHE A 371 -1.91 5.07 9.75
C PHE A 371 -2.16 5.98 10.95
N LEU A 372 -3.42 6.35 11.19
CA LEU A 372 -3.80 7.14 12.35
C LEU A 372 -4.14 6.16 13.45
N THR A 373 -3.17 5.91 14.34
CA THR A 373 -3.43 5.19 15.59
C THR A 373 -4.50 5.99 16.34
N ILE A 374 -5.77 5.68 16.12
CA ILE A 374 -6.82 6.16 16.99
C ILE A 374 -6.51 5.46 18.30
N ASN A 375 -6.03 6.21 19.28
CA ASN A 375 -6.32 5.91 20.67
C ASN A 375 -7.85 5.96 20.80
N LYS A 376 -8.56 4.97 20.23
CA LYS A 376 -9.80 4.52 20.83
C LYS A 376 -9.30 3.89 22.10
N GLU A 377 -9.07 4.72 23.12
CA GLU A 377 -9.27 4.29 24.49
C GLU A 377 -10.48 3.37 24.41
N LYS A 378 -10.26 2.11 24.81
CA LYS A 378 -11.26 1.05 24.83
C LYS A 378 -12.62 1.70 25.00
N LEU A 379 -13.46 1.71 23.96
CA LEU A 379 -14.86 2.06 24.14
C LEU A 379 -15.33 1.15 25.27
N THR A 380 -15.54 1.75 26.43
CA THR A 380 -16.04 1.03 27.57
C THR A 380 -17.48 0.68 27.26
N ILE A 381 -18.04 -0.32 27.94
CA ILE A 381 -19.48 -0.59 27.83
C ILE A 381 -20.27 0.69 28.18
N GLY A 382 -19.73 1.57 29.03
CA GLY A 382 -20.30 2.89 29.33
C GLY A 382 -20.44 3.78 28.09
N ASP A 383 -19.40 3.86 27.25
CA ASP A 383 -19.42 4.74 26.05
C ASP A 383 -20.40 4.26 24.96
N ILE A 384 -20.78 2.97 24.98
CA ILE A 384 -21.76 2.39 24.06
C ILE A 384 -23.19 2.59 24.58
N VAL A 385 -23.37 2.53 25.90
CA VAL A 385 -24.66 2.68 26.57
C VAL A 385 -25.05 4.15 26.71
N ASP A 386 -24.08 5.04 26.90
CA ASP A 386 -24.28 6.48 27.07
C ASP A 386 -24.23 7.26 25.74
N ASN A 387 -24.18 6.57 24.59
CA ASN A 387 -24.26 7.23 23.28
C ASN A 387 -25.69 7.75 23.04
N PRO A 388 -25.92 9.08 22.96
CA PRO A 388 -27.25 9.66 22.77
C PRO A 388 -27.91 9.27 21.44
N GLU A 389 -27.16 8.74 20.46
CA GLU A 389 -27.72 8.19 19.22
C GLU A 389 -28.42 6.81 19.43
N ASN A 390 -28.08 6.07 20.50
CA ASN A 390 -28.73 4.79 20.85
C ASN A 390 -30.01 4.98 21.68
N GLU A 391 -30.19 6.10 22.37
CA GLU A 391 -31.47 6.40 23.05
C GLU A 391 -32.59 6.71 22.03
N GLN A 392 -32.23 7.25 20.86
CA GLN A 392 -33.22 7.63 19.85
C GLN A 392 -33.84 6.42 19.13
N THR A 393 -33.13 5.30 19.05
CA THR A 393 -33.65 4.04 18.45
C THR A 393 -34.54 3.23 19.41
N PHE A 394 -34.42 3.41 20.72
CA PHE A 394 -35.25 2.67 21.70
C PHE A 394 -36.65 3.28 21.86
N TYR A 395 -36.79 4.60 21.70
CA TYR A 395 -38.10 5.28 21.80
C TYR A 395 -38.92 5.28 20.50
N GLU A 396 -38.32 4.92 19.36
CA GLU A 396 -39.03 4.78 18.07
C GLU A 396 -39.59 3.36 17.83
N SER A 397 -39.38 2.43 18.77
CA SER A 397 -39.84 1.02 18.67
C SER A 397 -40.84 0.60 19.75
N LEU A 398 -41.40 1.56 20.50
CA LEU A 398 -42.60 1.43 21.33
C LEU A 398 -43.72 2.28 20.74
#